data_AF-A0A959BME5-F1
#
_entry.id   AF-A0A959BME5-F1
#
_cell.length_a   1.000
_cell.length_b   1.000
_cell.length_c   1.000
_cell.angle_alpha   90.00
_cell.angle_beta   90.00
_cell.angle_gamma   90.00
#
_symmetry.space_group_name_H-M   'P 1'
#
loop_
_entity.id
_entity.type
_entity.pdbx_description
1 polymer ?
#
loop_
_entity_poly.entity_id
_entity_poly.type
_entity_poly.pdbx_seq_one_letter_code
_entity_poly.pdbx_strand_id
1 'polypeptide(L)'
;PEKAYLIRQTLQSVEEQLNNQAFLRIHRSLLLNTHFIREAKYEGNNQYGFHMKDGRCLLSSRSYRDAIHQYLDDEKIRRGL
;
A
#
# COMPACT_ATOMS: atom_id res chain seq x y z
N PRO A 1 14.86 -14.23 10.66
CA PRO A 1 15.12 -12.82 11.03
C PRO A 1 14.55 -11.86 9.99
N GLU A 2 13.96 -10.75 10.45
CA GLU A 2 13.56 -9.64 9.57
C GLU A 2 14.81 -9.06 8.89
N LYS A 3 14.73 -8.83 7.58
CA LYS A 3 15.82 -8.24 6.80
C LYS A 3 15.44 -6.80 6.46
N ALA A 4 16.31 -5.86 6.82
CA ALA A 4 16.18 -4.45 6.48
C ALA A 4 17.35 -4.01 5.62
N TYR A 5 17.07 -3.23 4.58
CA TYR A 5 18.05 -2.70 3.64
C TYR A 5 17.91 -1.18 3.58
N LEU A 6 19.02 -0.45 3.75
CA LEU A 6 19.05 1.00 3.64
C LEU A 6 19.34 1.40 2.19
N ILE A 7 18.46 2.20 1.61
CA ILE A 7 18.61 2.74 0.25
C ILE A 7 18.66 4.27 0.35
N ARG A 8 19.64 4.90 -0.30
CA ARG A 8 19.81 6.36 -0.33
C ARG A 8 19.03 7.00 -1.49
N GLN A 9 17.70 6.90 -1.43
CA GLN A 9 16.79 7.50 -2.42
C GLN A 9 15.54 8.06 -1.73
N THR A 10 14.83 8.96 -2.39
CA THR A 10 13.50 9.39 -1.92
C THR A 10 12.47 8.29 -2.17
N LEU A 11 11.42 8.25 -1.35
CA LEU A 11 10.35 7.26 -1.55
C LEU A 11 9.64 7.44 -2.90
N GLN A 12 9.54 8.68 -3.39
CA GLN A 12 9.00 8.97 -4.72
C GLN A 12 9.86 8.38 -5.83
N SER A 13 11.19 8.56 -5.78
CA SER A 13 12.09 7.97 -6.77
C SER A 13 12.02 6.45 -6.78
N VAL A 14 11.85 5.83 -5.60
CA VAL A 14 11.65 4.38 -5.49
C VAL A 14 10.30 3.97 -6.09
N GLU A 15 9.23 4.70 -5.79
CA GLU A 15 7.89 4.46 -6.35
C GLU A 15 7.90 4.51 -7.90
N GLU A 16 8.53 5.52 -8.49
CA GLU A 16 8.65 5.70 -9.95
C GLU A 16 9.44 4.57 -10.64
N GLN A 17 10.37 3.93 -9.92
CA GLN A 17 11.17 2.81 -10.42
C GLN A 17 10.47 1.45 -10.29
N LEU A 18 9.42 1.37 -9.49
CA LEU A 18 8.71 0.14 -9.20
C LEU A 18 7.43 0.01 -10.04
N ASN A 19 6.99 -1.23 -10.26
CA ASN A 19 5.74 -1.48 -10.97
C ASN A 19 4.54 -1.06 -10.09
N ASN A 20 3.80 -0.05 -10.53
CA ASN A 20 2.61 0.49 -9.85
C ASN A 20 1.48 -0.54 -9.63
N GLN A 21 1.51 -1.69 -10.32
CA GLN A 21 0.56 -2.79 -10.07
C GLN A 21 0.95 -3.62 -8.83
N ALA A 22 2.25 -3.69 -8.53
CA ALA A 22 2.81 -4.47 -7.43
C ALA A 22 3.03 -3.66 -6.17
N PHE A 23 3.08 -2.33 -6.28
CA PHE A 23 3.34 -1.43 -5.17
C PHE A 23 2.29 -0.34 -5.05
N LEU A 24 1.82 -0.11 -3.82
CA LEU A 24 0.81 0.88 -3.49
C LEU A 24 1.34 1.83 -2.43
N ARG A 25 1.37 3.13 -2.74
CA ARG A 25 1.75 4.15 -1.76
C ARG A 25 0.56 4.51 -0.89
N ILE A 26 0.73 4.36 0.43
CA ILE A 26 -0.36 4.56 1.40
C ILE A 26 -0.10 5.72 2.36
N HIS A 27 1.16 6.18 2.42
CA HIS A 27 1.59 7.28 3.28
C HIS A 27 2.77 8.00 2.61
N ARG A 28 3.08 9.21 3.06
CA ARG A 28 4.28 9.94 2.60
C ARG A 28 5.58 9.14 2.83
N SER A 29 5.58 8.19 3.76
CA SER A 29 6.72 7.36 4.18
C SER A 29 6.49 5.85 4.07
N LEU A 30 5.36 5.40 3.49
CA LEU A 30 5.05 3.97 3.36
C LEU A 30 4.61 3.64 1.94
N LEU A 31 5.30 2.67 1.35
CA LEU A 31 5.00 2.04 0.07
C LEU A 31 4.87 0.53 0.31
N LEU A 32 3.70 -0.04 0.04
CA LEU A 32 3.41 -1.45 0.30
C LEU A 32 3.63 -2.29 -0.95
N ASN A 33 4.17 -3.50 -0.79
CA ASN A 33 4.04 -4.52 -1.82
C ASN A 33 2.69 -5.22 -1.68
N THR A 34 1.84 -5.06 -2.69
CA THR A 34 0.43 -5.45 -2.66
C THR A 34 0.24 -6.97 -2.65
N HIS A 35 1.21 -7.72 -3.15
CA HIS A 35 1.22 -9.19 -3.10
C HIS A 35 1.25 -9.75 -1.66
N PHE A 36 1.69 -8.94 -0.70
CA PHE A 36 1.78 -9.31 0.71
C PHE A 36 0.65 -8.74 1.56
N ILE A 37 -0.31 -8.05 0.95
CA ILE A 37 -1.55 -7.66 1.63
C ILE A 37 -2.40 -8.91 1.79
N ARG A 38 -2.89 -9.12 3.02
CA ARG A 38 -3.88 -10.15 3.36
C ARG A 38 -5.29 -9.57 3.24
N GLU A 39 -5.48 -8.37 3.78
CA GLU A 39 -6.76 -7.67 3.82
C GLU A 39 -6.50 -6.16 3.86
N ALA A 40 -7.37 -5.39 3.20
CA ALA A 40 -7.43 -3.94 3.30
C ALA A 40 -8.84 -3.54 3.74
N LYS A 41 -8.94 -2.66 4.74
CA LYS A 41 -10.21 -2.24 5.33
C LYS A 41 -10.25 -0.73 5.49
N TYR A 42 -11.41 -0.14 5.23
CA TYR A 42 -11.64 1.26 5.56
C TYR A 42 -11.86 1.39 7.07
N GLU A 43 -10.98 2.14 7.74
CA GLU A 43 -10.98 2.33 9.21
C GLU A 43 -11.74 3.60 9.63
N GLY A 44 -12.32 4.33 8.66
CA GLY A 44 -12.93 5.63 8.90
C GLY A 44 -11.91 6.77 8.85
N ASN A 45 -12.39 8.01 9.04
CA ASN A 45 -11.58 9.22 9.06
C ASN A 45 -10.64 9.38 7.84
N ASN A 46 -11.10 8.93 6.66
CA ASN A 46 -10.35 8.88 5.40
C ASN A 46 -9.08 8.03 5.46
N GLN A 47 -9.02 6.98 6.29
CA GLN A 47 -7.86 6.09 6.40
C GLN A 47 -8.22 4.64 6.11
N TYR A 48 -7.25 3.92 5.56
CA TYR A 48 -7.32 2.47 5.35
C TYR A 48 -6.30 1.78 6.24
N GLY A 49 -6.72 0.67 6.86
CA GLY A 49 -5.87 -0.30 7.51
C GLY A 49 -5.50 -1.41 6.53
N PHE A 50 -4.23 -1.79 6.50
CA PHE A 50 -3.69 -2.88 5.69
C PHE A 50 -3.11 -3.95 6.59
N HIS A 51 -3.77 -5.10 6.63
CA HIS A 51 -3.29 -6.29 7.31
C HIS A 51 -2.37 -7.07 6.37
N MET A 52 -1.10 -7.18 6.73
CA MET A 52 -0.08 -7.86 5.95
C MET A 52 -0.08 -9.37 6.25
N LYS A 53 0.42 -10.21 5.32
CA LYS A 53 0.51 -11.67 5.50
C LYS A 53 1.38 -12.09 6.69
N ASP A 54 2.36 -11.27 7.07
CA ASP A 54 3.24 -11.50 8.22
C ASP A 54 2.63 -11.07 9.57
N GLY A 55 1.40 -10.53 9.58
CA GLY A 55 0.70 -10.12 10.79
C GLY A 55 0.82 -8.63 11.13
N ARG A 56 1.67 -7.87 10.43
CA ARG A 56 1.75 -6.42 10.62
C ARG A 56 0.47 -5.72 10.14
N CYS A 57 0.11 -4.63 10.81
CA CYS A 57 -0.98 -3.74 10.40
C CYS A 57 -0.43 -2.35 10.13
N LEU A 58 -0.70 -1.81 8.94
CA LEU A 58 -0.20 -0.51 8.50
C LEU A 58 -1.36 0.41 8.17
N LEU A 59 -1.31 1.66 8.65
CA LEU A 59 -2.38 2.64 8.47
C LEU A 59 -1.97 3.67 7.40
N SER A 60 -2.88 3.97 6.48
CA SER A 60 -2.67 5.02 5.49
C SER A 60 -2.75 6.42 6.11
N SER A 61 -2.20 7.44 5.45
CA SER A 61 -2.62 8.82 5.73
C SER A 61 -3.92 9.16 5.01
N ARG A 62 -4.57 10.21 5.49
CA ARG A 62 -5.84 10.72 4.97
C ARG A 62 -5.75 11.18 3.52
N SER A 63 -4.63 11.80 3.15
CA SER A 63 -4.41 12.34 1.80
C SER A 63 -4.29 11.27 0.71
N TYR A 64 -4.07 10.00 1.07
CA TYR A 64 -3.96 8.89 0.11
C TYR A 64 -5.27 8.12 -0.05
N ARG A 65 -6.36 8.53 0.62
CA ARG A 65 -7.66 7.84 0.59
C ARG A 65 -8.17 7.58 -0.81
N ASP A 66 -8.18 8.60 -1.67
CA ASP A 66 -8.73 8.49 -3.02
C ASP A 66 -7.90 7.56 -3.90
N ALA A 67 -6.58 7.69 -3.87
CA ALA A 67 -5.66 6.82 -4.61
C ALA A 67 -5.78 5.35 -4.17
N ILE A 68 -5.89 5.10 -2.86
CA ILE A 68 -6.10 3.76 -2.31
C ILE A 68 -7.47 3.21 -2.72
N HIS A 69 -8.52 4.01 -2.61
CA HIS A 69 -9.87 3.59 -2.99
C HIS A 69 -9.91 3.18 -4.46
N GLN A 70 -9.35 4.00 -5.36
CA GLN A 70 -9.27 3.69 -6.79
C GLN A 70 -8.50 2.39 -7.04
N TYR A 71 -7.35 2.22 -6.40
CA TYR A 71 -6.57 0.98 -6.53
C TYR A 71 -7.37 -0.26 -6.11
N LEU A 72 -8.09 -0.19 -4.99
CA LEU A 72 -8.88 -1.31 -4.49
C LEU A 72 -10.07 -1.64 -5.40
N ASP A 73 -10.69 -0.63 -6.02
CA ASP A 73 -11.77 -0.86 -6.98
C ASP A 73 -11.24 -1.48 -8.28
N ASP A 74 -10.11 -1.00 -8.80
CA ASP A 74 -9.45 -1.61 -9.96
C ASP A 74 -9.05 -3.07 -9.68
N GLU A 75 -8.57 -3.37 -8.48
CA GLU A 75 -8.22 -4.74 -8.06
C GLU A 75 -9.43 -5.67 -8.02
N LYS A 76 -10.61 -5.21 -7.59
CA LYS A 76 -11.85 -6.02 -7.63
C LYS A 76 -12.18 -6.39 -9.08
N ILE A 77 -12.15 -5.40 -9.98
CA ILE A 77 -12.40 -5.59 -11.41
C ILE A 77 -11.41 -6.60 -12.00
N ARG A 78 -10.10 -6.47 -11.71
CA ARG A 78 -9.07 -7.40 -12.19
C ARG A 78 -9.29 -8.84 -11.71
N ARG A 79 -9.85 -9.02 -10.51
CA ARG A 79 -10.15 -10.33 -9.93
C ARG A 79 -11.49 -10.90 -10.38
N GLY A 80 -12.25 -10.16 -11.18
CA GLY A 80 -13.60 -10.55 -11.63
C GLY A 80 -14.62 -10.57 -10.49
N LEU A 81 -14.42 -9.73 -9.47
CA LEU A 81 -15.30 -9.55 -8.31
C LEU A 81 -16.18 -8.31 -8.46
#